data_AF-J3SG67-F1
#
_entry.id   AF-J3SG67-F1
#
_cell.length_a   1.000
_cell.length_b   1.000
_cell.length_c   1.000
_cell.angle_alpha   90.00
_cell.angle_beta   90.00
_cell.angle_gamma   90.00
#
_symmetry.space_group_name_H-M   'P 1'
#
loop_
_entity.id
_entity.type
_entity.pdbx_description
1 polymer ?
#
loop_
_entity_poly.entity_id
_entity_poly.type
_entity_poly.pdbx_seq_one_letter_code
_entity_poly.pdbx_strand_id
1 'polypeptide(L)'
;EKHGGGPAMPEKAVRFSITVMSVSVQADGEEEAVVIFREPKPNSELSCKPLCLMFVDESDHETLTAVLGPLVAERNAMKQSRLILSVGGLLRSFRFHFRGTGYDEKMVREMEGLEASGSTYICTLCDSTRADASHNMVLHSVTRSHDENLERYEIWRTNPFSESVMELRDRVKGVSAKPFIETHPTMDALHCDIGNATEFYKIFQDEIGEVFRKANPSREERRSWRAALDKQLRKKLKLKPVMRMNGNYARRLMTQEAVEVVCELVPSEERREVLRELMGLYIQMKPVWRATCPAKECPDQLCRYSFNSQRFADLLSSTFKYRYDGKITNYLHKSLAHVPEIIERDGSIGAWASE
;
A
#
# COMPACT_ATOMS: atom_id res chain seq x y z
N GLU A 1 26.26 10.49 10.30
CA GLU A 1 26.37 10.67 11.77
C GLU A 1 27.07 12.01 12.10
N LYS A 2 26.85 12.64 13.26
CA LYS A 2 27.62 13.85 13.67
C LYS A 2 28.80 13.43 14.56
N HIS A 3 29.94 14.13 14.45
CA HIS A 3 31.18 13.84 15.19
C HIS A 3 31.14 13.94 16.74
N GLY A 4 29.99 14.18 17.38
CA GLY A 4 29.91 14.51 18.82
C GLY A 4 30.47 13.41 19.76
N GLY A 5 30.60 13.72 21.05
CA GLY A 5 31.15 12.79 22.06
C GLY A 5 30.19 11.69 22.55
N GLY A 6 29.16 11.37 21.77
CA GLY A 6 28.12 10.40 22.14
C GLY A 6 28.46 8.96 21.72
N PRO A 7 27.58 7.99 22.04
CA PRO A 7 27.71 6.65 21.49
C PRO A 7 27.59 6.68 19.96
N ALA A 8 28.15 5.67 19.30
CA ALA A 8 27.94 5.49 17.87
C ALA A 8 26.46 5.26 17.59
N MET A 9 25.90 6.00 16.62
CA MET A 9 24.48 5.94 16.26
C MET A 9 24.32 5.57 14.77
N PRO A 10 23.26 4.84 14.40
CA PRO A 10 22.98 4.55 13.00
C PRO A 10 22.66 5.83 12.23
N GLU A 11 22.95 5.82 10.92
CA GLU A 11 22.68 6.97 10.05
C GLU A 11 21.22 7.07 9.58
N LYS A 12 20.39 6.07 9.93
CA LYS A 12 18.95 6.06 9.67
C LYS A 12 18.20 6.67 10.84
N ALA A 13 17.04 7.23 10.54
CA ALA A 13 16.13 7.77 11.53
C ALA A 13 14.70 7.30 11.25
N VAL A 14 13.97 7.00 12.33
CA VAL A 14 12.54 6.73 12.31
C VAL A 14 11.82 7.91 12.94
N ARG A 15 10.73 8.34 12.31
CA ARG A 15 9.85 9.40 12.82
C ARG A 15 8.46 8.81 12.99
N PHE A 16 7.94 8.86 14.21
CA PHE A 16 6.56 8.50 14.52
C PHE A 16 5.73 9.79 14.67
N SER A 17 4.55 9.84 14.07
CA SER A 17 3.72 11.04 14.02
C SER A 17 2.24 10.70 14.02
N ILE A 18 1.41 11.67 14.37
CA ILE A 18 -0.05 11.54 14.41
C ILE A 18 -0.73 12.75 13.76
N THR A 19 -1.91 12.54 13.21
CA THR A 19 -2.79 13.60 12.68
C THR A 19 -4.19 13.40 13.27
N VAL A 20 -4.82 14.49 13.70
CA VAL A 20 -6.23 14.44 14.12
C VAL A 20 -7.10 14.57 12.87
N MET A 21 -7.67 13.45 12.43
CA MET A 21 -8.42 13.38 11.17
C MET A 21 -9.83 13.98 11.26
N SER A 22 -10.53 13.70 12.36
CA SER A 22 -11.87 14.24 12.60
C SER A 22 -12.22 14.23 14.07
N VAL A 23 -13.12 15.13 14.45
CA VAL A 23 -13.80 15.11 15.75
C VAL A 23 -15.29 15.07 15.47
N SER A 24 -15.99 14.13 16.11
CA SER A 24 -17.44 13.99 16.03
C SER A 24 -18.05 14.01 17.44
N VAL A 25 -19.33 14.34 17.51
CA VAL A 25 -20.14 14.26 18.71
C VAL A 25 -21.30 13.30 18.42
N GLN A 26 -21.55 12.38 19.35
CA GLN A 26 -22.75 11.55 19.32
C GLN A 26 -23.58 11.96 20.54
N ALA A 27 -24.77 12.52 20.30
CA ALA A 27 -25.68 12.91 21.36
C ALA A 27 -26.37 11.67 21.95
N ASP A 28 -26.72 11.73 23.24
CA ASP A 28 -27.42 10.63 23.90
C ASP A 28 -28.78 10.39 23.21
N GLY A 29 -28.98 9.16 22.73
CA GLY A 29 -30.20 8.76 22.02
C GLY A 29 -30.18 8.94 20.50
N GLU A 30 -29.11 9.49 19.92
CA GLU A 30 -28.92 9.55 18.47
C GLU A 30 -28.04 8.40 17.96
N GLU A 31 -28.48 7.75 16.88
CA GLU A 31 -27.75 6.64 16.26
C GLU A 31 -26.52 7.12 15.47
N GLU A 32 -26.57 8.32 14.87
CA GLU A 32 -25.49 8.84 14.04
C GLU A 32 -24.65 9.92 14.74
N ALA A 33 -23.33 9.83 14.60
CA ALA A 33 -22.42 10.84 15.10
C ALA A 33 -22.30 12.02 14.12
N VAL A 34 -22.45 13.25 14.63
CA VAL A 34 -22.28 14.48 13.86
C VAL A 34 -20.81 14.91 13.85
N VAL A 35 -20.22 15.06 12.66
CA VAL A 35 -18.84 15.52 12.51
C VAL A 35 -18.74 17.03 12.72
N ILE A 36 -17.99 17.46 13.73
CA ILE A 36 -17.77 18.89 14.06
C ILE A 36 -16.46 19.44 13.51
N PHE A 37 -15.48 18.57 13.27
CA PHE A 37 -14.22 18.91 12.63
C PHE A 37 -13.78 17.76 11.73
N ARG A 38 -13.25 18.10 10.56
CA ARG A 38 -12.56 17.18 9.66
C ARG A 38 -11.37 17.90 9.07
N GLU A 39 -10.20 17.27 9.12
CA GLU A 39 -8.98 17.84 8.55
C GLU A 39 -9.15 18.01 7.03
N PRO A 40 -9.14 19.25 6.50
CA PRO A 40 -9.35 19.50 5.08
C PRO A 40 -8.18 19.04 4.21
N LYS A 41 -6.96 18.96 4.74
CA LYS A 41 -5.74 18.59 4.01
C LYS A 41 -4.93 17.54 4.78
N PRO A 42 -5.44 16.30 4.89
CA PRO A 42 -4.82 15.27 5.73
C PRO A 42 -3.42 14.84 5.26
N ASN A 43 -3.11 15.06 3.98
CA ASN A 43 -1.82 14.79 3.36
C ASN A 43 -0.86 16.00 3.41
N SER A 44 -1.20 17.08 4.14
CA SER A 44 -0.26 18.19 4.35
C SER A 44 0.62 17.93 5.56
N GLU A 45 1.90 18.25 5.41
CA GLU A 45 2.92 18.30 6.45
C GLU A 45 2.51 19.16 7.65
N LEU A 46 1.65 20.17 7.44
CA LEU A 46 1.16 21.06 8.50
C LEU A 46 0.22 20.35 9.49
N SER A 47 -0.48 19.32 9.02
CA SER A 47 -1.41 18.52 9.82
C SER A 47 -0.69 17.43 10.63
N CYS A 48 0.46 16.96 10.14
CA CYS A 48 1.23 15.87 10.72
C CYS A 48 2.06 16.32 11.94
N LYS A 49 1.68 15.85 13.13
CA LYS A 49 2.35 16.22 14.39
C LYS A 49 3.39 15.17 14.77
N PRO A 50 4.69 15.52 14.87
CA PRO A 50 5.71 14.58 15.32
C PRO A 50 5.51 14.23 16.80
N LEU A 51 5.60 12.94 17.11
CA LEU A 51 5.44 12.41 18.47
C LEU A 51 6.74 11.79 18.99
N CYS A 52 7.48 11.08 18.15
CA CYS A 52 8.75 10.47 18.51
C CYS A 52 9.76 10.53 17.35
N LEU A 53 11.01 10.86 17.68
CA LEU A 53 12.13 10.94 16.75
C LEU A 53 13.26 10.07 17.29
N MET A 54 13.76 9.16 16.47
CA MET A 54 14.80 8.22 16.90
C MET A 54 15.80 7.96 15.77
N PHE A 55 17.08 7.81 16.12
CA PHE A 55 18.12 7.33 15.20
C PHE A 55 18.19 5.81 15.34
N VAL A 56 17.39 5.11 14.55
CA VAL A 56 17.22 3.66 14.55
C VAL A 56 17.04 3.21 13.10
N ASP A 57 17.55 2.03 12.75
CA ASP A 57 17.17 1.36 11.50
C ASP A 57 15.82 0.67 11.73
N GLU A 58 14.82 0.93 10.88
CA GLU A 58 13.52 0.24 10.94
C GLU A 58 13.66 -1.30 10.94
N SER A 59 14.75 -1.81 10.35
CA SER A 59 15.05 -3.23 10.26
C SER A 59 15.65 -3.80 11.57
N ASP A 60 16.08 -2.95 12.50
CA ASP A 60 16.51 -3.33 13.86
C ASP A 60 15.29 -3.39 14.78
N HIS A 61 14.65 -4.56 14.79
CA HIS A 61 13.43 -4.80 15.53
C HIS A 61 13.61 -4.65 17.05
N GLU A 62 14.78 -5.00 17.60
CA GLU A 62 15.03 -4.93 19.04
C GLU A 62 15.01 -3.48 19.51
N THR A 63 15.80 -2.61 18.87
CA THR A 63 15.84 -1.20 19.24
C THR A 63 14.52 -0.50 18.93
N LEU A 64 13.90 -0.81 17.78
CA LEU A 64 12.63 -0.19 17.37
C LEU A 64 11.51 -0.49 18.38
N THR A 65 11.36 -1.76 18.79
CA THR A 65 10.33 -2.16 19.76
C THR A 65 10.62 -1.64 21.16
N ALA A 66 11.90 -1.59 21.57
CA ALA A 66 12.28 -0.99 22.85
C ALA A 66 11.90 0.49 22.94
N VAL A 67 12.10 1.27 21.87
CA VAL A 67 11.76 2.70 21.83
C VAL A 67 10.25 2.94 21.68
N LEU A 68 9.56 2.17 20.84
CA LEU A 68 8.13 2.35 20.59
C LEU A 68 7.22 1.69 21.63
N GLY A 69 7.72 0.78 22.47
CA GLY A 69 6.97 0.04 23.49
C GLY A 69 6.12 0.92 24.40
N PRO A 70 6.70 1.97 25.04
CA PRO A 70 5.93 2.89 25.87
C PRO A 70 4.78 3.58 25.11
N LEU A 71 4.99 4.00 23.87
CA LEU A 71 3.94 4.65 23.06
C LEU A 71 2.79 3.70 22.71
N VAL A 72 3.11 2.44 22.41
CA VAL A 72 2.10 1.41 22.16
C VAL A 72 1.28 1.13 23.43
N ALA A 73 1.95 1.06 24.59
CA ALA A 73 1.30 0.87 25.87
C ALA A 73 0.35 2.04 26.20
N GLU A 74 0.80 3.29 26.03
CA GLU A 74 -0.03 4.49 26.22
C GLU A 74 -1.23 4.50 25.26
N ARG A 75 -1.02 4.23 23.98
CA ARG A 75 -2.10 4.11 22.99
C ARG A 75 -3.16 3.10 23.43
N ASN A 76 -2.73 1.92 23.87
CA ASN A 76 -3.65 0.86 24.28
C ASN A 76 -4.42 1.23 25.56
N ALA A 77 -3.78 1.90 26.52
CA ALA A 77 -4.45 2.46 27.69
C ALA A 77 -5.47 3.57 27.33
N MET A 78 -5.13 4.41 26.35
CA MET A 78 -6.00 5.49 25.86
C MET A 78 -7.27 4.97 25.15
N LYS A 79 -7.22 3.79 24.51
CA LYS A 79 -8.40 3.19 23.86
C LYS A 79 -9.54 2.90 24.85
N GLN A 80 -9.20 2.61 26.11
CA GLN A 80 -10.16 2.26 27.16
C GLN A 80 -10.50 3.42 28.11
N SER A 81 -9.93 4.61 27.89
CA SER A 81 -10.13 5.76 28.77
C SER A 81 -10.86 6.91 28.06
N ARG A 82 -11.32 7.88 28.86
CA ARG A 82 -11.91 9.13 28.37
C ARG A 82 -11.07 10.28 28.87
N LEU A 83 -10.65 11.15 27.96
CA LEU A 83 -9.95 12.39 28.32
C LEU A 83 -10.98 13.45 28.72
N ILE A 84 -10.80 14.06 29.88
CA ILE A 84 -11.61 15.20 30.33
C ILE A 84 -10.77 16.47 30.18
N LEU A 85 -11.25 17.43 29.39
CA LEU A 85 -10.54 18.67 29.11
C LEU A 85 -11.49 19.87 29.15
N SER A 86 -11.04 20.99 29.72
CA SER A 86 -11.78 22.25 29.68
C SER A 86 -11.64 22.89 28.29
N VAL A 87 -12.72 22.97 27.53
CA VAL A 87 -12.76 23.53 26.17
C VAL A 87 -13.93 24.50 26.06
N GLY A 88 -13.62 25.78 25.81
CA GLY A 88 -14.62 26.85 25.78
C GLY A 88 -15.27 27.11 27.14
N GLY A 89 -14.52 26.92 28.24
CA GLY A 89 -15.00 27.15 29.61
C GLY A 89 -15.81 26.00 30.23
N LEU A 90 -16.04 24.91 29.49
CA LEU A 90 -16.77 23.74 29.96
C LEU A 90 -15.88 22.50 29.94
N LEU A 91 -16.03 21.63 30.95
CA LEU A 91 -15.41 20.30 30.94
C LEU A 91 -16.10 19.43 29.90
N ARG A 92 -15.32 18.91 28.95
CA ARG A 92 -15.79 18.01 27.89
C ARG A 92 -15.06 16.67 27.98
N SER A 93 -15.75 15.61 27.61
CA SER A 93 -15.21 14.25 27.61
C SER A 93 -14.97 13.75 26.19
N PHE A 94 -13.77 13.25 25.92
CA PHE A 94 -13.32 12.78 24.61
C PHE A 94 -12.96 11.29 24.66
N ARG A 95 -13.29 10.56 23.59
CA ARG A 95 -12.81 9.20 23.32
C ARG A 95 -11.90 9.25 22.09
N PHE A 96 -10.84 8.46 22.09
CA PHE A 96 -9.91 8.37 20.96
C PHE A 96 -10.13 7.07 20.19
N HIS A 97 -10.17 7.19 18.86
CA HIS A 97 -10.14 6.05 17.94
C HIS A 97 -8.86 6.17 17.10
N PHE A 98 -7.91 5.28 17.34
CA PHE A 98 -6.63 5.27 16.62
C PHE A 98 -6.75 4.40 15.37
N ARG A 99 -6.27 4.92 14.23
CA ARG A 99 -6.16 4.16 12.97
C ARG A 99 -4.73 4.25 12.46
N GLY A 100 -3.98 3.15 12.56
CA GLY A 100 -2.62 3.07 12.05
C GLY A 100 -2.60 2.74 10.56
N THR A 101 -2.61 3.75 9.69
CA THR A 101 -2.79 3.57 8.23
C THR A 101 -1.61 4.07 7.38
N GLY A 102 -0.86 5.06 7.86
CA GLY A 102 0.23 5.73 7.13
C GLY A 102 1.57 4.98 7.15
N TYR A 103 1.55 3.65 7.03
CA TYR A 103 2.73 2.80 7.04
C TYR A 103 2.97 2.20 5.65
N ASP A 104 4.22 2.14 5.21
CA ASP A 104 4.55 1.37 4.01
C ASP A 104 4.39 -0.13 4.27
N GLU A 105 4.27 -0.94 3.20
CA GLU A 105 4.01 -2.38 3.37
C GLU A 105 5.15 -3.09 4.11
N LYS A 106 6.39 -2.61 4.01
CA LYS A 106 7.52 -3.20 4.72
C LYS A 106 7.33 -3.07 6.22
N MET A 107 7.05 -1.85 6.68
CA MET A 107 6.81 -1.55 8.09
C MET A 107 5.57 -2.28 8.62
N VAL A 108 4.47 -2.35 7.85
CA VAL A 108 3.27 -3.12 8.26
C VAL A 108 3.63 -4.59 8.49
N ARG A 109 4.39 -5.21 7.57
CA ARG A 109 4.78 -6.62 7.71
C ARG A 109 5.67 -6.85 8.94
N GLU A 110 6.62 -5.97 9.19
CA GLU A 110 7.50 -6.03 10.37
C GLU A 110 6.71 -5.85 11.68
N MET A 111 5.75 -4.91 11.72
CA MET A 111 4.94 -4.64 12.92
C MET A 111 3.86 -5.69 13.21
N GLU A 112 3.33 -6.32 12.16
CA GLU A 112 2.29 -7.37 12.25
C GLU A 112 2.87 -8.79 12.19
N GLY A 113 4.19 -8.95 12.28
CA GLY A 113 4.85 -10.26 12.36
C GLY A 113 4.74 -11.13 11.09
N LEU A 114 4.50 -10.50 9.95
CA LEU A 114 4.37 -11.15 8.65
C LEU A 114 5.75 -11.32 8.01
N GLU A 115 5.92 -12.38 7.23
CA GLU A 115 7.08 -12.52 6.35
C GLU A 115 7.22 -11.31 5.40
N ALA A 116 8.47 -11.00 5.01
CA ALA A 116 8.80 -9.85 4.18
C ALA A 116 8.08 -9.85 2.81
N SER A 117 8.06 -8.68 2.13
CA SER A 117 7.27 -8.45 0.91
C SER A 117 7.54 -9.39 -0.28
N GLY A 118 8.67 -10.11 -0.28
CA GLY A 118 9.00 -11.14 -1.28
C GLY A 118 8.38 -12.51 -1.01
N SER A 119 7.77 -12.73 0.16
CA SER A 119 7.14 -14.00 0.58
C SER A 119 6.11 -14.50 -0.40
N THR A 120 5.89 -15.82 -0.44
CA THR A 120 4.76 -16.44 -1.14
C THR A 120 3.40 -15.88 -0.68
N TYR A 121 3.25 -15.44 0.58
CA TYR A 121 2.03 -14.78 1.07
C TYR A 121 2.09 -13.27 0.77
N ILE A 122 1.39 -12.86 -0.28
CA ILE A 122 1.62 -11.56 -0.92
C ILE A 122 0.86 -10.40 -0.27
N CYS A 123 -0.20 -10.69 0.49
CA CYS A 123 -1.11 -9.67 0.98
C CYS A 123 -0.93 -9.46 2.48
N THR A 124 -1.13 -8.23 2.94
CA THR A 124 -1.24 -7.90 4.38
C THR A 124 -2.68 -7.98 4.87
N LEU A 125 -3.64 -8.20 3.96
CA LEU A 125 -5.09 -8.14 4.22
C LEU A 125 -5.77 -9.50 4.08
N CYS A 126 -5.27 -10.38 3.21
CA CYS A 126 -5.82 -11.72 2.98
C CYS A 126 -4.73 -12.79 2.97
N ASP A 127 -5.13 -14.05 2.89
CA ASP A 127 -4.23 -15.21 3.00
C ASP A 127 -3.74 -15.78 1.67
N SER A 128 -4.10 -15.13 0.56
CA SER A 128 -3.78 -15.62 -0.77
C SER A 128 -2.27 -15.68 -1.03
N THR A 129 -1.84 -16.77 -1.65
CA THR A 129 -0.47 -16.89 -2.14
C THR A 129 -0.28 -16.11 -3.44
N ARG A 130 0.99 -15.93 -3.83
CA ARG A 130 1.36 -15.26 -5.08
C ARG A 130 0.79 -15.98 -6.30
N ALA A 131 0.80 -17.32 -6.27
CA ALA A 131 0.25 -18.13 -7.34
C ALA A 131 -1.27 -17.97 -7.36
N ASP A 132 -1.95 -18.17 -6.23
CA ASP A 132 -3.43 -18.10 -6.16
C ASP A 132 -3.94 -16.72 -6.61
N ALA A 133 -3.31 -15.66 -6.13
CA ALA A 133 -3.68 -14.29 -6.49
C ALA A 133 -3.36 -13.91 -7.95
N SER A 134 -2.48 -14.66 -8.63
CA SER A 134 -2.27 -14.50 -10.07
C SER A 134 -3.31 -15.22 -10.91
N HIS A 135 -3.90 -16.30 -10.39
CA HIS A 135 -4.97 -17.05 -11.06
C HIS A 135 -6.35 -16.40 -10.86
N ASN A 136 -6.63 -15.96 -9.64
CA ASN A 136 -7.81 -15.17 -9.32
C ASN A 136 -7.33 -13.82 -8.77
N MET A 137 -7.44 -12.75 -9.56
CA MET A 137 -6.86 -11.45 -9.20
C MET A 137 -7.80 -10.54 -8.40
N VAL A 138 -9.12 -10.70 -8.53
CA VAL A 138 -10.10 -9.70 -8.07
C VAL A 138 -11.01 -10.19 -6.95
N LEU A 139 -11.24 -11.49 -6.83
CA LEU A 139 -12.18 -12.03 -5.85
C LEU A 139 -11.45 -12.50 -4.60
N HIS A 140 -11.25 -11.58 -3.66
CA HIS A 140 -10.69 -11.83 -2.33
C HIS A 140 -11.44 -10.98 -1.31
N SER A 141 -11.38 -11.38 -0.04
CA SER A 141 -11.89 -10.60 1.09
C SER A 141 -10.76 -10.29 2.06
N VAL A 142 -10.91 -9.22 2.85
CA VAL A 142 -10.03 -8.98 3.99
C VAL A 142 -10.32 -10.01 5.07
N THR A 143 -9.29 -10.74 5.50
CA THR A 143 -9.38 -11.75 6.57
C THR A 143 -8.47 -11.39 7.74
N ARG A 144 -7.24 -10.91 7.46
CA ARG A 144 -6.23 -10.67 8.48
C ARG A 144 -6.60 -9.51 9.39
N SER A 145 -6.36 -9.70 10.68
CA SER A 145 -6.44 -8.67 11.71
C SER A 145 -5.31 -8.84 12.73
N HIS A 146 -5.07 -7.82 13.55
CA HIS A 146 -4.02 -7.87 14.58
C HIS A 146 -4.23 -9.01 15.58
N ASP A 147 -5.46 -9.19 16.07
CA ASP A 147 -5.81 -10.23 17.04
C ASP A 147 -5.63 -11.62 16.42
N GLU A 148 -6.06 -11.81 15.18
CA GLU A 148 -5.85 -13.08 14.47
C GLU A 148 -4.35 -13.37 14.25
N ASN A 149 -3.54 -12.35 13.93
CA ASN A 149 -2.10 -12.53 13.79
C ASN A 149 -1.44 -12.92 15.12
N LEU A 150 -1.91 -12.39 16.26
CA LEU A 150 -1.43 -12.80 17.59
C LEU A 150 -1.74 -14.28 17.86
N GLU A 151 -2.96 -14.73 17.54
CA GLU A 151 -3.36 -16.14 17.68
C GLU A 151 -2.55 -17.06 16.75
N ARG A 152 -2.37 -16.66 15.49
CA ARG A 152 -1.54 -17.38 14.51
C ARG A 152 -0.09 -17.50 14.96
N TYR A 153 0.46 -16.45 15.57
CA TYR A 153 1.80 -16.50 16.15
C TYR A 153 1.88 -17.51 17.31
N GLU A 154 0.88 -17.60 18.19
CA GLU A 154 0.89 -18.59 19.26
C GLU A 154 0.83 -20.02 18.71
N ILE A 155 0.09 -20.27 17.62
CA ILE A 155 0.10 -21.54 16.89
C ILE A 155 1.50 -21.82 16.32
N TRP A 156 2.13 -20.83 15.67
CA TRP A 156 3.49 -20.94 15.15
C TRP A 156 4.51 -21.28 16.24
N ARG A 157 4.44 -20.59 17.38
CA ARG A 157 5.39 -20.74 18.49
C ARG A 157 5.23 -22.06 19.22
N THR A 158 3.99 -22.52 19.42
CA THR A 158 3.71 -23.74 20.20
C THR A 158 3.68 -25.01 19.36
N ASN A 159 3.43 -24.90 18.05
CA ASN A 159 3.26 -26.00 17.11
C ASN A 159 2.43 -27.17 17.71
N PRO A 160 1.16 -26.91 18.08
CA PRO A 160 0.36 -27.88 18.84
C PRO A 160 0.05 -29.15 18.05
N PHE A 161 0.17 -29.10 16.71
CA PHE A 161 -0.06 -30.22 15.81
C PHE A 161 1.23 -30.97 15.42
N SER A 162 2.39 -30.56 15.94
CA SER A 162 3.70 -31.15 15.61
C SER A 162 3.98 -31.24 14.11
N GLU A 163 3.55 -30.22 13.37
CA GLU A 163 3.71 -30.12 11.93
C GLU A 163 5.17 -29.83 11.55
N SER A 164 5.55 -30.22 10.32
CA SER A 164 6.82 -29.75 9.76
C SER A 164 6.80 -28.23 9.56
N VAL A 165 7.97 -27.61 9.42
CA VAL A 165 8.09 -26.15 9.25
C VAL A 165 7.28 -25.64 8.05
N MET A 166 7.22 -26.40 6.96
CA MET A 166 6.48 -26.01 5.75
C MET A 166 4.96 -26.08 5.94
N GLU A 167 4.47 -27.14 6.59
CA GLU A 167 3.05 -27.31 6.91
C GLU A 167 2.59 -26.26 7.93
N LEU A 168 3.38 -26.04 8.98
CA LEU A 168 3.09 -25.03 10.00
C LEU A 168 3.08 -23.61 9.41
N ARG A 169 4.06 -23.29 8.55
CA ARG A 169 4.11 -22.02 7.81
C ARG A 169 2.85 -21.81 6.96
N ASP A 170 2.35 -22.87 6.33
CA ASP A 170 1.10 -22.80 5.58
C ASP A 170 -0.12 -22.65 6.49
N ARG A 171 -0.18 -23.36 7.61
CA ARG A 171 -1.26 -23.21 8.60
C ARG A 171 -1.40 -21.77 9.08
N VAL A 172 -0.29 -21.12 9.42
CA VAL A 172 -0.28 -19.73 9.95
C VAL A 172 -0.18 -18.67 8.85
N LYS A 173 -0.18 -19.09 7.58
CA LYS A 173 -0.15 -18.22 6.39
C LYS A 173 0.98 -17.18 6.42
N GLY A 174 2.16 -17.58 6.91
CA GLY A 174 3.36 -16.74 6.96
C GLY A 174 3.42 -15.72 8.09
N VAL A 175 2.68 -15.93 9.20
CA VAL A 175 2.93 -15.24 10.47
C VAL A 175 4.02 -16.00 11.23
N SER A 176 5.22 -15.43 11.32
CA SER A 176 6.40 -16.10 11.92
C SER A 176 7.03 -15.32 13.06
N ALA A 177 6.57 -14.10 13.32
CA ALA A 177 6.98 -13.25 14.43
C ALA A 177 5.75 -12.73 15.17
N LYS A 178 5.93 -12.31 16.42
CA LYS A 178 4.82 -11.80 17.22
C LYS A 178 4.46 -10.38 16.76
N PRO A 179 3.20 -10.11 16.39
CA PRO A 179 2.75 -8.74 16.16
C PRO A 179 3.00 -7.85 17.38
N PHE A 180 3.44 -6.62 17.14
CA PHE A 180 3.80 -5.67 18.20
C PHE A 180 2.92 -4.42 18.18
N ILE A 181 2.61 -3.88 17.00
CA ILE A 181 1.78 -2.68 16.84
C ILE A 181 0.58 -3.02 15.98
N GLU A 182 -0.63 -2.96 16.58
CA GLU A 182 -1.87 -3.01 15.81
C GLU A 182 -1.90 -1.94 14.70
N THR A 183 -2.10 -2.41 13.48
CA THR A 183 -2.31 -1.62 12.26
C THR A 183 -3.73 -1.77 11.76
N HIS A 184 -4.27 -0.71 11.15
CA HIS A 184 -5.60 -0.77 10.55
C HIS A 184 -5.49 -1.48 9.19
N PRO A 185 -6.31 -2.51 8.89
CA PRO A 185 -6.17 -3.33 7.69
C PRO A 185 -6.58 -2.57 6.41
N THR A 186 -5.70 -1.72 5.89
CA THR A 186 -5.91 -0.89 4.71
C THR A 186 -4.70 -0.96 3.76
N MET A 187 -4.66 -0.09 2.75
CA MET A 187 -3.53 0.05 1.84
C MET A 187 -3.03 1.50 1.80
N ASP A 188 -1.72 1.69 1.68
CA ASP A 188 -1.16 3.02 1.47
C ASP A 188 -1.27 3.46 0.01
N ALA A 189 -1.86 4.63 -0.21
CA ALA A 189 -2.12 5.17 -1.54
C ALA A 189 -0.83 5.62 -2.26
N LEU A 190 0.16 6.15 -1.54
CA LEU A 190 1.41 6.64 -2.13
C LEU A 190 2.25 5.49 -2.66
N HIS A 191 2.54 4.49 -1.83
CA HIS A 191 3.33 3.33 -2.21
C HIS A 191 2.58 2.42 -3.19
N CYS A 192 1.24 2.39 -3.16
CA CYS A 192 0.45 1.76 -4.21
C CYS A 192 0.71 2.40 -5.57
N ASP A 193 0.64 3.74 -5.66
CA ASP A 193 0.92 4.46 -6.92
C ASP A 193 2.35 4.21 -7.42
N ILE A 194 3.34 4.26 -6.52
CA ILE A 194 4.75 4.02 -6.88
C ILE A 194 4.95 2.56 -7.33
N GLY A 195 4.36 1.60 -6.62
CA GLY A 195 4.43 0.18 -6.92
C GLY A 195 3.82 -0.15 -8.28
N ASN A 196 2.61 0.34 -8.53
CA ASN A 196 1.91 0.14 -9.80
C ASN A 196 2.63 0.87 -10.95
N ALA A 197 3.10 2.10 -10.77
CA ALA A 197 3.88 2.79 -11.80
C ALA A 197 5.20 2.09 -12.13
N THR A 198 5.86 1.52 -11.12
CA THR A 198 7.06 0.69 -11.34
C THR A 198 6.75 -0.57 -12.13
N GLU A 199 5.58 -1.16 -11.92
CA GLU A 199 5.13 -2.33 -12.66
C GLU A 199 4.79 -1.99 -14.12
N PHE A 200 4.05 -0.90 -14.36
CA PHE A 200 3.80 -0.39 -15.71
C PHE A 200 5.10 -0.01 -16.44
N TYR A 201 6.06 0.60 -15.77
CA TYR A 201 7.36 0.89 -16.34
C TYR A 201 8.11 -0.38 -16.81
N LYS A 202 7.89 -1.53 -16.15
CA LYS A 202 8.41 -2.83 -16.61
C LYS A 202 7.61 -3.38 -17.78
N ILE A 203 6.28 -3.26 -17.77
CA ILE A 203 5.44 -3.62 -18.92
C ILE A 203 5.91 -2.85 -20.16
N PHE A 204 6.08 -1.53 -20.06
CA PHE A 204 6.56 -0.70 -21.18
C PHE A 204 7.91 -1.17 -21.73
N GLN A 205 8.86 -1.54 -20.87
CA GLN A 205 10.13 -2.13 -21.31
C GLN A 205 9.94 -3.45 -22.05
N ASP A 206 9.08 -4.33 -21.54
CA ASP A 206 8.83 -5.65 -22.13
C ASP A 206 8.07 -5.55 -23.47
N GLU A 207 7.20 -4.56 -23.64
CA GLU A 207 6.46 -4.30 -24.88
C GLU A 207 7.34 -3.70 -25.99
N ILE A 208 8.27 -2.81 -25.63
CA ILE A 208 9.29 -2.31 -26.57
C ILE A 208 10.16 -3.47 -27.09
N GLY A 209 10.42 -4.45 -26.23
CA GLY A 209 11.24 -5.63 -26.55
C GLY A 209 10.49 -6.83 -27.14
N GLU A 210 9.16 -6.75 -27.28
CA GLU A 210 8.30 -7.88 -27.67
C GLU A 210 8.60 -9.18 -26.88
N VAL A 211 8.77 -9.08 -25.56
CA VAL A 211 9.18 -10.21 -24.69
C VAL A 211 8.22 -11.41 -24.78
N PHE A 212 6.95 -11.17 -25.13
CA PHE A 212 5.97 -12.21 -25.39
C PHE A 212 6.35 -13.14 -26.57
N ARG A 213 7.21 -12.69 -27.51
CA ARG A 213 7.77 -13.50 -28.60
C ARG A 213 9.07 -14.20 -28.20
N LYS A 214 9.90 -13.54 -27.38
CA LYS A 214 11.20 -14.04 -26.92
C LYS A 214 11.29 -13.97 -25.40
N ALA A 215 10.90 -15.07 -24.74
CA ALA A 215 10.74 -15.12 -23.28
C ALA A 215 12.00 -14.83 -22.47
N ASN A 216 13.20 -15.12 -23.00
CA ASN A 216 14.47 -15.02 -22.29
C ASN A 216 15.44 -14.03 -22.96
N PRO A 217 15.18 -12.70 -22.88
CA PRO A 217 16.09 -11.71 -23.41
C PRO A 217 17.32 -11.53 -22.52
N SER A 218 18.45 -11.17 -23.14
CA SER A 218 19.71 -10.93 -22.46
C SER A 218 19.66 -9.67 -21.59
N ARG A 219 20.62 -9.53 -20.67
CA ARG A 219 20.76 -8.33 -19.84
C ARG A 219 21.04 -7.08 -20.68
N GLU A 220 21.73 -7.23 -21.81
CA GLU A 220 22.05 -6.14 -22.73
C GLU A 220 20.81 -5.69 -23.52
N GLU A 221 20.00 -6.64 -24.00
CA GLU A 221 18.72 -6.34 -24.65
C GLU A 221 17.79 -5.56 -23.71
N ARG A 222 17.61 -6.04 -22.47
CA ARG A 222 16.81 -5.34 -21.45
C ARG A 222 17.35 -3.94 -21.13
N ARG A 223 18.67 -3.76 -21.10
CA ARG A 223 19.30 -2.45 -20.89
C ARG A 223 19.03 -1.52 -22.07
N SER A 224 19.09 -2.03 -23.30
CA SER A 224 18.78 -1.29 -24.51
C SER A 224 17.33 -0.77 -24.52
N TRP A 225 16.36 -1.62 -24.21
CA TRP A 225 14.94 -1.23 -24.16
C TRP A 225 14.65 -0.19 -23.09
N ARG A 226 15.27 -0.33 -21.91
CA ARG A 226 15.19 0.69 -20.85
C ARG A 226 15.75 2.02 -21.32
N ALA A 227 16.93 2.03 -21.96
CA ALA A 227 17.55 3.24 -22.47
C ALA A 227 16.69 3.91 -23.56
N ALA A 228 16.04 3.12 -24.42
CA ALA A 228 15.11 3.61 -25.43
C ALA A 228 13.87 4.27 -24.79
N LEU A 229 13.24 3.59 -23.83
CA LEU A 229 12.11 4.12 -23.07
C LEU A 229 12.48 5.44 -22.37
N ASP A 230 13.58 5.45 -21.63
CA ASP A 230 14.08 6.62 -20.91
C ASP A 230 14.38 7.81 -21.82
N LYS A 231 14.97 7.55 -22.99
CA LYS A 231 15.25 8.58 -24.01
C LYS A 231 13.96 9.19 -24.53
N GLN A 232 12.95 8.35 -24.80
CA GLN A 232 11.67 8.79 -25.35
C GLN A 232 10.84 9.58 -24.33
N LEU A 233 10.71 9.08 -23.09
CA LEU A 233 10.05 9.78 -21.99
C LEU A 233 10.75 11.12 -21.68
N ARG A 234 12.08 11.19 -21.76
CA ARG A 234 12.81 12.46 -21.64
C ARG A 234 12.49 13.43 -22.77
N LYS A 235 12.48 12.95 -24.02
CA LYS A 235 12.27 13.78 -25.21
C LYS A 235 10.89 14.44 -25.20
N LYS A 236 9.84 13.62 -25.02
CA LYS A 236 8.43 14.01 -25.17
C LYS A 236 7.85 14.57 -23.87
N LEU A 237 8.06 13.89 -22.75
CA LEU A 237 7.45 14.25 -21.46
C LEU A 237 8.42 14.98 -20.52
N LYS A 238 9.67 15.23 -20.88
CA LYS A 238 10.67 15.84 -19.99
C LYS A 238 10.84 15.07 -18.67
N LEU A 239 10.69 13.75 -18.72
CA LEU A 239 10.95 12.86 -17.58
C LEU A 239 12.41 12.43 -17.58
N LYS A 240 13.16 12.84 -16.55
CA LYS A 240 14.55 12.37 -16.36
C LYS A 240 14.52 10.96 -15.76
N PRO A 241 15.33 10.02 -16.25
CA PRO A 241 15.45 8.69 -15.64
C PRO A 241 15.78 8.80 -14.16
N VAL A 242 15.14 7.94 -13.36
CA VAL A 242 15.31 7.90 -11.91
C VAL A 242 15.87 6.54 -11.50
N MET A 243 16.72 6.52 -10.48
CA MET A 243 17.24 5.26 -9.92
C MET A 243 16.15 4.49 -9.16
N ARG A 244 15.33 5.22 -8.38
CA ARG A 244 14.15 4.70 -7.68
C ARG A 244 12.94 5.52 -8.09
N MET A 245 11.86 4.84 -8.44
CA MET A 245 10.58 5.48 -8.77
C MET A 245 10.09 6.29 -7.57
N ASN A 246 9.76 7.56 -7.77
CA ASN A 246 9.15 8.42 -6.76
C ASN A 246 7.73 8.81 -7.18
N GLY A 247 6.93 9.32 -6.23
CA GLY A 247 5.54 9.67 -6.47
C GLY A 247 5.33 10.69 -7.59
N ASN A 248 6.24 11.68 -7.72
CA ASN A 248 6.16 12.67 -8.80
C ASN A 248 6.36 12.05 -10.18
N TYR A 249 7.32 11.14 -10.33
CA TYR A 249 7.52 10.42 -11.59
C TYR A 249 6.32 9.51 -11.87
N ALA A 250 5.85 8.75 -10.87
CA ALA A 250 4.68 7.88 -10.99
C ALA A 250 3.44 8.65 -11.50
N ARG A 251 3.13 9.81 -10.90
CA ARG A 251 2.01 10.67 -11.33
C ARG A 251 2.13 11.14 -12.79
N ARG A 252 3.34 11.40 -13.28
CA ARG A 252 3.59 11.84 -14.66
C ARG A 252 3.64 10.69 -15.67
N LEU A 253 4.00 9.49 -15.22
CA LEU A 253 4.06 8.28 -16.06
C LEU A 253 2.68 7.64 -16.25
N MET A 254 1.82 7.71 -15.24
CA MET A 254 0.51 7.04 -15.24
C MET A 254 -0.58 7.92 -15.86
N THR A 255 -0.40 8.30 -17.13
CA THR A 255 -1.33 9.14 -17.90
C THR A 255 -1.55 8.59 -19.31
N GLN A 256 -2.66 9.00 -19.95
CA GLN A 256 -2.93 8.62 -21.34
C GLN A 256 -1.86 9.18 -22.30
N GLU A 257 -1.43 10.42 -22.09
CA GLU A 257 -0.35 11.03 -22.87
C GLU A 257 0.95 10.21 -22.79
N ALA A 258 1.28 9.70 -21.59
CA ALA A 258 2.49 8.92 -21.41
C ALA A 258 2.43 7.57 -22.12
N VAL A 259 1.29 6.88 -22.11
CA VAL A 259 1.16 5.61 -22.85
C VAL A 259 1.22 5.82 -24.36
N GLU A 260 0.68 6.93 -24.89
CA GLU A 260 0.84 7.25 -26.33
C GLU A 260 2.32 7.44 -26.72
N VAL A 261 3.09 8.13 -25.88
CA VAL A 261 4.53 8.32 -26.08
C VAL A 261 5.28 6.98 -26.08
N VAL A 262 4.86 6.03 -25.25
CA VAL A 262 5.41 4.67 -25.23
C VAL A 262 4.98 3.88 -26.47
N CYS A 263 3.74 4.03 -26.92
CA CYS A 263 3.22 3.34 -28.11
C CYS A 263 4.00 3.69 -29.38
N GLU A 264 4.62 4.88 -29.48
CA GLU A 264 5.55 5.23 -30.57
C GLU A 264 6.74 4.25 -30.69
N LEU A 265 7.10 3.54 -29.61
CA LEU A 265 8.20 2.57 -29.58
C LEU A 265 7.75 1.11 -29.72
N VAL A 266 6.47 0.82 -29.50
CA VAL A 266 5.93 -0.55 -29.53
C VAL A 266 5.67 -0.94 -30.99
N PRO A 267 6.19 -2.07 -31.52
CA PRO A 267 6.07 -2.38 -32.95
C PRO A 267 4.65 -2.75 -33.41
N SER A 268 3.93 -3.55 -32.61
CA SER A 268 2.61 -4.09 -32.97
C SER A 268 1.47 -3.12 -32.62
N GLU A 269 0.62 -2.77 -33.60
CA GLU A 269 -0.54 -1.91 -33.35
C GLU A 269 -1.56 -2.56 -32.40
N GLU A 270 -1.76 -3.88 -32.50
CA GLU A 270 -2.61 -4.63 -31.57
C GLU A 270 -2.13 -4.47 -30.12
N ARG A 271 -0.81 -4.52 -29.90
CA ARG A 271 -0.22 -4.32 -28.55
C ARG A 271 -0.37 -2.87 -28.07
N ARG A 272 -0.31 -1.89 -28.98
CA ARG A 272 -0.54 -0.47 -28.65
C ARG A 272 -1.96 -0.26 -28.14
N GLU A 273 -2.96 -0.79 -28.83
CA GLU A 273 -4.36 -0.69 -28.40
C GLU A 273 -4.59 -1.31 -27.02
N VAL A 274 -4.02 -2.50 -26.78
CA VAL A 274 -4.12 -3.16 -25.47
C VAL A 274 -3.46 -2.32 -24.37
N LEU A 275 -2.30 -1.70 -24.64
CA LEU A 275 -1.64 -0.83 -23.66
C LEU A 275 -2.47 0.42 -23.35
N ARG A 276 -3.10 1.01 -24.37
CA ARG A 276 -4.01 2.14 -24.21
C ARG A 276 -5.21 1.75 -23.36
N GLU A 277 -5.81 0.59 -23.63
CA GLU A 277 -6.94 0.08 -22.85
C GLU A 277 -6.54 -0.18 -21.40
N LEU A 278 -5.40 -0.85 -21.16
CA LEU A 278 -4.89 -1.12 -19.81
C LEU A 278 -4.65 0.17 -19.02
N MET A 279 -4.02 1.17 -19.63
CA MET A 279 -3.82 2.49 -19.01
C MET A 279 -5.15 3.21 -18.77
N GLY A 280 -6.07 3.14 -19.73
CA GLY A 280 -7.40 3.72 -19.63
C GLY A 280 -8.16 3.19 -18.42
N LEU A 281 -8.20 1.86 -18.26
CA LEU A 281 -8.80 1.20 -17.09
C LEU A 281 -8.11 1.61 -15.78
N TYR A 282 -6.77 1.65 -15.75
CA TYR A 282 -6.03 2.11 -14.58
C TYR A 282 -6.42 3.53 -14.17
N ILE A 283 -6.48 4.46 -15.13
CA ILE A 283 -6.84 5.86 -14.90
C ILE A 283 -8.29 5.99 -14.40
N GLN A 284 -9.21 5.13 -14.85
CA GLN A 284 -10.59 5.11 -14.35
C GLN A 284 -10.68 4.61 -12.90
N MET A 285 -9.81 3.67 -12.50
CA MET A 285 -9.82 3.14 -11.13
C MET A 285 -9.03 4.02 -10.14
N LYS A 286 -7.94 4.64 -10.59
CA LYS A 286 -6.99 5.37 -9.74
C LYS A 286 -7.59 6.43 -8.80
N PRO A 287 -8.56 7.26 -9.23
CA PRO A 287 -9.15 8.25 -8.34
C PRO A 287 -9.77 7.65 -7.08
N VAL A 288 -10.28 6.42 -7.15
CA VAL A 288 -11.04 5.81 -6.04
C VAL A 288 -10.17 5.59 -4.79
N TRP A 289 -8.93 5.14 -4.94
CA TRP A 289 -8.01 4.99 -3.80
C TRP A 289 -7.19 6.26 -3.49
N ARG A 290 -7.32 7.33 -4.29
CA ARG A 290 -6.55 8.58 -4.13
C ARG A 290 -7.37 9.77 -3.64
N ALA A 291 -8.65 9.83 -3.98
CA ALA A 291 -9.54 10.89 -3.52
C ALA A 291 -9.64 10.90 -1.99
N THR A 292 -9.91 12.07 -1.43
CA THR A 292 -10.10 12.19 0.02
C THR A 292 -11.47 11.64 0.41
N CYS A 293 -12.47 11.80 -0.45
CA CYS A 293 -13.83 11.28 -0.31
C CYS A 293 -14.36 10.78 -1.68
N PRO A 294 -14.02 9.54 -2.10
CA PRO A 294 -14.37 9.03 -3.43
C PRO A 294 -15.87 9.02 -3.71
N ALA A 295 -16.72 8.78 -2.71
CA ALA A 295 -18.17 8.81 -2.86
C ALA A 295 -18.72 10.18 -3.29
N LYS A 296 -17.98 11.27 -3.08
CA LYS A 296 -18.36 12.63 -3.53
C LYS A 296 -17.54 13.09 -4.72
N GLU A 297 -16.25 12.79 -4.74
CA GLU A 297 -15.31 13.30 -5.75
C GLU A 297 -15.31 12.49 -7.05
N CYS A 298 -15.59 11.18 -6.98
CA CYS A 298 -15.58 10.27 -8.14
C CYS A 298 -16.58 9.11 -8.00
N PRO A 299 -17.88 9.39 -7.80
CA PRO A 299 -18.91 8.37 -7.53
C PRO A 299 -19.08 7.36 -8.68
N ASP A 300 -18.97 7.81 -9.93
CA ASP A 300 -19.12 6.94 -11.10
C ASP A 300 -17.97 5.93 -11.19
N GLN A 301 -16.74 6.37 -10.93
CA GLN A 301 -15.55 5.51 -10.88
C GLN A 301 -15.64 4.52 -9.72
N LEU A 302 -16.12 4.96 -8.55
CA LEU A 302 -16.33 4.10 -7.40
C LEU A 302 -17.36 2.99 -7.71
N CYS A 303 -18.51 3.36 -8.29
CA CYS A 303 -19.56 2.42 -8.67
C CYS A 303 -19.08 1.40 -9.71
N ARG A 304 -18.24 1.81 -10.66
CA ARG A 304 -17.72 0.94 -11.73
C ARG A 304 -16.44 0.21 -11.35
N TYR A 305 -15.92 0.37 -10.14
CA TYR A 305 -14.59 -0.12 -9.77
C TYR A 305 -14.45 -1.63 -9.99
N SER A 306 -15.38 -2.44 -9.46
CA SER A 306 -15.32 -3.90 -9.55
C SER A 306 -15.41 -4.40 -10.99
N PHE A 307 -16.19 -3.74 -11.85
CA PHE A 307 -16.24 -4.05 -13.28
C PHE A 307 -14.91 -3.72 -13.98
N ASN A 308 -14.35 -2.54 -13.68
CA ASN A 308 -13.09 -2.10 -14.26
C ASN A 308 -11.91 -2.97 -13.79
N SER A 309 -11.88 -3.39 -12.52
CA SER A 309 -10.84 -4.26 -12.00
C SER A 309 -10.91 -5.67 -12.60
N GLN A 310 -12.12 -6.20 -12.81
CA GLN A 310 -12.32 -7.45 -13.55
C GLN A 310 -11.77 -7.35 -14.97
N ARG A 311 -12.18 -6.32 -15.73
CA ARG A 311 -11.67 -6.08 -17.10
C ARG A 311 -10.15 -5.93 -17.14
N PHE A 312 -9.59 -5.22 -16.17
CA PHE A 312 -8.15 -5.06 -16.04
C PHE A 312 -7.45 -6.41 -15.81
N ALA A 313 -7.97 -7.23 -14.89
CA ALA A 313 -7.45 -8.56 -14.62
C ALA A 313 -7.59 -9.52 -15.82
N ASP A 314 -8.67 -9.41 -16.60
CA ASP A 314 -8.89 -10.20 -17.81
C ASP A 314 -7.82 -9.88 -18.87
N LEU A 315 -7.50 -8.59 -19.08
CA LEU A 315 -6.40 -8.17 -19.96
C LEU A 315 -5.05 -8.69 -19.49
N LEU A 316 -4.78 -8.66 -18.18
CA LEU A 316 -3.53 -9.19 -17.63
C LEU A 316 -3.42 -10.70 -17.84
N SER A 317 -4.50 -11.43 -17.60
CA SER A 317 -4.54 -12.89 -17.63
C SER A 317 -4.56 -13.47 -19.05
N SER A 318 -5.00 -12.67 -20.03
CA SER A 318 -4.97 -13.01 -21.44
C SER A 318 -3.71 -12.48 -22.12
N THR A 319 -3.67 -11.18 -22.37
CA THR A 319 -2.70 -10.52 -23.24
C THR A 319 -1.33 -10.32 -22.59
N PHE A 320 -1.28 -10.23 -21.26
CA PHE A 320 -0.03 -10.14 -20.49
C PHE A 320 0.31 -11.42 -19.72
N LYS A 321 -0.29 -12.57 -20.08
CA LYS A 321 -0.05 -13.85 -19.40
C LYS A 321 1.43 -14.21 -19.29
N TYR A 322 2.22 -13.94 -20.34
CA TYR A 322 3.67 -14.17 -20.34
C TYR A 322 4.41 -13.52 -19.15
N ARG A 323 3.83 -12.47 -18.55
CA ARG A 323 4.36 -11.76 -17.39
C ARG A 323 3.68 -12.16 -16.08
N TYR A 324 2.39 -12.46 -16.10
CA TYR A 324 1.58 -12.70 -14.90
C TYR A 324 1.26 -14.18 -14.61
N ASP A 325 1.81 -15.12 -15.39
CA ASP A 325 1.68 -16.55 -15.12
C ASP A 325 2.38 -16.93 -13.80
N GLY A 326 1.59 -17.30 -12.79
CA GLY A 326 2.06 -17.69 -11.46
C GLY A 326 2.61 -16.55 -10.59
N LYS A 327 2.49 -15.28 -11.01
CA LYS A 327 2.96 -14.14 -10.22
C LYS A 327 2.20 -12.83 -10.44
N ILE A 328 2.05 -12.06 -9.37
CA ILE A 328 1.53 -10.70 -9.36
C ILE A 328 2.29 -9.89 -8.29
N THR A 329 2.36 -8.56 -8.45
CA THR A 329 2.97 -7.69 -7.43
C THR A 329 1.98 -7.41 -6.30
N ASN A 330 2.49 -7.16 -5.08
CA ASN A 330 1.66 -7.01 -3.89
C ASN A 330 0.65 -5.85 -4.02
N TYR A 331 1.09 -4.68 -4.50
CA TYR A 331 0.21 -3.52 -4.69
C TYR A 331 -0.76 -3.68 -5.86
N LEU A 332 -0.39 -4.40 -6.92
CA LEU A 332 -1.31 -4.68 -8.01
C LEU A 332 -2.43 -5.62 -7.53
N HIS A 333 -2.10 -6.65 -6.76
CA HIS A 333 -3.10 -7.48 -6.09
C HIS A 333 -3.98 -6.66 -5.14
N LYS A 334 -3.41 -5.84 -4.26
CA LYS A 334 -4.18 -5.02 -3.31
C LYS A 334 -5.15 -4.07 -4.01
N SER A 335 -4.69 -3.39 -5.07
CA SER A 335 -5.54 -2.49 -5.84
C SER A 335 -6.67 -3.21 -6.57
N LEU A 336 -6.41 -4.38 -7.18
CA LEU A 336 -7.45 -5.11 -7.92
C LEU A 336 -8.47 -5.82 -7.02
N ALA A 337 -8.08 -6.24 -5.82
CA ALA A 337 -8.90 -7.08 -4.96
C ALA A 337 -9.61 -6.34 -3.82
N HIS A 338 -8.93 -5.43 -3.11
CA HIS A 338 -9.37 -4.99 -1.78
C HIS A 338 -9.90 -3.56 -1.74
N VAL A 339 -9.72 -2.76 -2.80
CA VAL A 339 -10.13 -1.34 -2.81
C VAL A 339 -11.63 -1.14 -2.53
N PRO A 340 -12.57 -1.87 -3.17
CA PRO A 340 -14.00 -1.69 -2.91
C PRO A 340 -14.36 -1.91 -1.43
N GLU A 341 -13.90 -3.03 -0.85
CA GLU A 341 -14.18 -3.40 0.55
C GLU A 341 -13.61 -2.36 1.53
N ILE A 342 -12.38 -1.90 1.30
CA ILE A 342 -11.76 -0.87 2.15
C ILE A 342 -12.51 0.45 2.05
N ILE A 343 -12.94 0.87 0.86
CA ILE A 343 -13.70 2.13 0.69
C ILE A 343 -15.09 2.04 1.32
N GLU A 344 -15.78 0.91 1.19
CA GLU A 344 -17.07 0.71 1.84
C GLU A 344 -16.95 0.78 3.37
N ARG A 345 -15.92 0.15 3.93
CA ARG A 345 -15.66 0.13 5.37
C ARG A 345 -15.15 1.47 5.92
N ASP A 346 -14.22 2.12 5.22
CA ASP A 346 -13.45 3.25 5.76
C ASP A 346 -13.88 4.61 5.19
N GLY A 347 -14.67 4.62 4.12
CA GLY A 347 -15.09 5.78 3.35
C GLY A 347 -14.00 6.40 2.46
N SER A 348 -12.73 6.09 2.71
CA SER A 348 -11.58 6.62 1.96
C SER A 348 -10.33 5.78 2.18
N ILE A 349 -9.44 5.79 1.18
CA ILE A 349 -8.05 5.30 1.29
C ILE A 349 -7.09 6.49 1.23
N GLY A 350 -7.28 7.39 0.26
CA GLY A 350 -6.36 8.50 -0.01
C GLY A 350 -6.26 9.54 1.12
N ALA A 351 -7.28 9.64 1.97
CA ALA A 351 -7.24 10.48 3.17
C ALA A 351 -6.34 9.90 4.28
N TRP A 352 -6.00 8.62 4.21
CA TRP A 352 -5.29 7.85 5.24
C TRP A 352 -3.87 7.44 4.81
N ALA A 353 -3.37 8.05 3.73
CA ALA A 353 -2.11 7.72 3.08
C ALA A 353 -0.88 8.20 3.88
N SER A 354 0.30 7.68 3.51
CA SER A 354 1.60 8.11 4.03
C SER A 354 2.23 9.24 3.20
N GLU A 355 1.42 10.12 2.59
CA GLU A 355 1.88 11.13 1.60
C GLU A 355 2.86 12.17 2.17
#